data_AF-A0A0R3S7G4-F1
#
_entry.id   AF-A0A0R3S7G4-F1
#
_cell.length_a   1.000
_cell.length_b   1.000
_cell.length_c   1.000
_cell.angle_alpha   90.00
_cell.angle_beta   90.00
_cell.angle_gamma   90.00
#
_symmetry.space_group_name_H-M   'P 1'
#
loop_
_entity.id
_entity.type
_entity.pdbx_description
1 polymer ?
#
loop_
_entity_poly.entity_id
_entity_poly.type
_entity_poly.pdbx_seq_one_letter_code
_entity_poly.pdbx_strand_id
1 'polypeptide(L)'
;MNVIKHDGPNREGALFCRSGTWVEILDKRTAEYEAKTNDLSRPEYVRGTRLENSRFSILEFISVAFGLVSIRGRESQRYLCMDREGRLYAALQQNYSMECVFMEEMLENYYNLYSSCAYGTPKKPWYISLRKTGRPRKGTINFFSF
;
A
#
# COMPACT_ATOMS: atom_id res chain seq x y z
N MET A 1 7.78 4.85 3.94
CA MET A 1 6.89 5.60 3.03
C MET A 1 6.71 6.98 3.64
N ASN A 2 6.72 8.05 2.86
CA ASN A 2 6.27 9.37 3.33
C ASN A 2 4.77 9.49 3.13
N VAL A 3 4.05 9.96 4.14
CA VAL A 3 2.64 10.34 4.01
C VAL A 3 2.58 11.80 3.63
N ILE A 4 1.96 12.10 2.49
CA ILE A 4 1.69 13.46 2.06
C ILE A 4 0.19 13.66 2.19
N LYS A 5 -0.21 14.46 3.19
CA LYS A 5 -1.63 14.74 3.45
C LYS A 5 -2.15 15.72 2.42
N HIS A 6 -3.35 15.47 1.90
CA HIS A 6 -4.06 16.44 1.07
C HIS A 6 -4.89 17.36 1.97
N ASP A 7 -5.03 18.63 1.57
CA ASP A 7 -5.87 19.59 2.28
C ASP A 7 -7.35 19.18 2.16
N GLY A 8 -7.96 18.83 3.29
CA GLY A 8 -9.36 18.41 3.35
C GLY A 8 -9.76 17.93 4.75
N PRO A 9 -11.08 17.83 5.03
CA PRO A 9 -11.59 17.38 6.33
C PRO A 9 -11.35 15.89 6.59
N ASN A 10 -11.10 15.10 5.55
CA ASN A 10 -10.83 13.66 5.65
C ASN A 10 -9.34 13.40 5.86
N ARG A 11 -9.00 12.29 6.53
CA ARG A 11 -7.61 11.77 6.59
C ARG A 11 -7.18 11.16 5.25
N GLU A 12 -7.13 12.00 4.23
CA GLU A 12 -6.68 11.66 2.88
C GLU A 12 -5.23 12.08 2.68
N GLY A 13 -4.51 11.30 1.89
CA GLY A 13 -3.13 11.57 1.54
C GLY A 13 -2.61 10.61 0.47
N ALA A 14 -1.32 10.62 0.27
CA ALA A 14 -0.64 9.70 -0.63
C ALA A 14 0.58 9.09 0.08
N LEU A 15 0.92 7.85 -0.29
CA LEU A 15 2.12 7.18 0.19
C LEU A 15 3.23 7.27 -0.86
N PHE A 16 4.28 8.02 -0.56
CA PHE A 16 5.48 8.08 -1.40
C PHE A 16 6.53 7.09 -0.91
N CYS A 17 6.88 6.12 -1.74
CA CYS A 17 7.95 5.18 -1.44
C CYS A 17 9.32 5.83 -1.68
N ARG A 18 10.27 5.60 -0.77
CA ARG A 18 11.67 6.04 -0.93
C ARG A 18 12.32 5.52 -2.23
N SER A 19 11.75 4.47 -2.85
CA SER A 19 12.14 4.00 -4.18
C SER A 19 11.78 4.95 -5.33
N GLY A 20 11.05 6.05 -5.07
CA GLY A 20 10.72 7.09 -6.04
C GLY A 20 9.36 6.91 -6.73
N THR A 21 8.38 6.28 -6.06
CA THR A 21 7.04 6.06 -6.63
C THR A 21 5.94 6.22 -5.58
N TRP A 22 4.80 6.78 -6.00
CA TRP A 22 3.55 6.82 -5.24
C TRP A 22 2.86 5.46 -5.27
N VAL A 23 2.33 5.01 -4.14
CA VAL A 23 1.49 3.81 -4.09
C VAL A 23 0.15 4.10 -4.79
N GLU A 24 -0.25 3.24 -5.72
CA GLU A 24 -1.57 3.23 -6.34
C GLU A 24 -2.34 1.98 -5.92
N ILE A 25 -3.66 2.15 -5.73
CA ILE A 25 -4.61 1.05 -5.59
C ILE A 25 -5.65 1.20 -6.71
N LEU A 26 -5.50 0.41 -7.77
CA LEU A 26 -6.32 0.47 -8.97
C LEU A 26 -7.70 -0.16 -8.76
N ASP A 27 -8.69 0.35 -9.50
CA ASP A 27 -9.97 -0.34 -9.63
C ASP A 27 -9.86 -1.57 -10.56
N LYS A 28 -10.93 -2.37 -10.60
CA LYS A 28 -10.98 -3.58 -11.44
C LYS A 28 -10.83 -3.28 -12.92
N ARG A 29 -11.52 -2.26 -13.42
CA ARG A 29 -11.56 -1.95 -14.85
C ARG A 29 -10.18 -1.51 -15.33
N THR A 30 -9.54 -0.62 -14.60
CA THR A 30 -8.21 -0.09 -14.91
C THR A 30 -7.16 -1.19 -14.82
N ALA A 31 -7.16 -1.98 -13.74
CA ALA A 31 -6.19 -3.07 -13.56
C ALA A 31 -6.32 -4.15 -14.64
N GLU A 32 -7.54 -4.55 -15.01
CA GLU A 32 -7.79 -5.54 -16.06
C GLU A 32 -7.42 -5.02 -17.45
N TYR A 33 -7.75 -3.75 -17.74
CA TYR A 33 -7.36 -3.10 -18.99
C TYR A 33 -5.85 -3.10 -19.15
N GLU A 34 -5.13 -2.64 -18.14
CA GLU A 34 -3.67 -2.57 -18.18
C GLU A 34 -3.00 -3.94 -18.23
N ALA A 35 -3.56 -4.94 -17.56
CA ALA A 35 -3.08 -6.31 -17.66
C ALA A 35 -3.17 -6.82 -19.10
N LYS A 36 -4.31 -6.56 -19.76
CA LYS A 36 -4.51 -6.96 -21.16
C LYS A 36 -3.58 -6.21 -22.11
N THR A 37 -3.41 -4.89 -21.93
CA THR A 37 -2.53 -4.09 -22.81
C THR A 37 -1.06 -4.45 -22.66
N ASN A 38 -0.65 -4.95 -21.50
CA ASN A 38 0.74 -5.32 -21.19
C ASN A 38 0.98 -6.84 -21.21
N ASP A 39 0.02 -7.63 -21.71
CA ASP A 39 0.07 -9.10 -21.78
C ASP A 39 0.46 -9.77 -20.44
N LEU A 40 -0.12 -9.29 -19.35
CA LEU A 40 0.10 -9.84 -18.01
C LEU A 40 -0.89 -10.96 -17.73
N SER A 41 -0.39 -12.08 -17.20
CA SER A 41 -1.20 -13.24 -16.80
C SER A 41 -2.28 -12.94 -15.75
N ARG A 42 -2.15 -11.84 -15.00
CA ARG A 42 -3.12 -11.39 -14.00
C ARG A 42 -3.04 -9.88 -13.79
N PRO A 43 -4.15 -9.22 -13.42
CA PRO A 43 -4.14 -7.82 -13.02
C PRO A 43 -3.37 -7.57 -11.72
N GLU A 44 -2.55 -6.53 -11.71
CA GLU A 44 -1.89 -5.98 -10.53
C GLU A 44 -2.70 -4.78 -10.01
N TYR A 45 -3.33 -4.94 -8.84
CA TYR A 45 -4.16 -3.89 -8.25
C TYR A 45 -3.39 -2.91 -7.37
N VAL A 46 -2.24 -3.32 -6.86
CA VAL A 46 -1.37 -2.49 -6.00
C VAL A 46 -0.04 -2.34 -6.71
N ARG A 47 0.41 -1.10 -6.91
CA ARG A 47 1.69 -0.82 -7.56
C ARG A 47 2.22 0.56 -7.21
N GLY A 48 3.37 0.90 -7.76
CA GLY A 48 3.97 2.22 -7.73
C GLY A 48 3.83 2.96 -9.05
N THR A 49 3.49 4.24 -9.01
CA THR A 49 3.50 5.16 -10.15
C THR A 49 4.46 6.32 -9.92
N ARG A 50 4.95 6.92 -11.01
CA ARG A 50 5.65 8.22 -10.97
C ARG A 50 4.73 9.39 -11.33
N LEU A 51 3.47 9.12 -11.69
CA LEU A 51 2.49 10.15 -11.99
C LEU A 51 2.02 10.79 -10.67
N GLU A 52 2.42 12.04 -10.44
CA GLU A 52 2.15 12.77 -9.18
C GLU A 52 0.66 12.97 -8.93
N ASN A 53 -0.13 13.17 -9.98
CA ASN A 53 -1.56 13.46 -9.90
C ASN A 53 -2.44 12.26 -10.28
N SER A 54 -1.95 11.03 -10.05
CA SER A 54 -2.80 9.87 -10.26
C SER A 54 -3.98 9.88 -9.30
N ARG A 55 -5.20 9.79 -9.81
CA ARG A 55 -6.39 9.65 -8.95
C ARG A 55 -6.34 8.38 -8.08
N PHE A 56 -5.58 7.36 -8.49
CA PHE A 56 -5.44 6.10 -7.76
C PHE A 56 -4.37 6.15 -6.65
N SER A 57 -3.58 7.23 -6.56
CA SER A 57 -2.62 7.45 -5.47
C SER A 57 -3.21 8.22 -4.30
N ILE A 58 -4.47 8.67 -4.39
CA ILE A 58 -5.20 9.26 -3.28
C ILE A 58 -5.73 8.14 -2.39
N LEU A 59 -5.26 8.14 -1.14
CA LEU A 59 -5.51 7.10 -0.15
C LEU A 59 -6.20 7.70 1.08
N GLU A 60 -7.16 6.95 1.62
CA GLU A 60 -7.79 7.22 2.90
C GLU A 60 -7.11 6.39 3.99
N PHE A 61 -6.70 7.05 5.08
CA PHE A 61 -6.08 6.43 6.23
C PHE A 61 -7.10 6.29 7.37
N ILE A 62 -7.58 5.07 7.56
CA ILE A 62 -8.64 4.73 8.50
C ILE A 62 -7.99 4.21 9.78
N SER A 63 -8.12 4.95 10.88
CA SER A 63 -7.58 4.53 12.18
C SER A 63 -8.38 3.35 12.71
N VAL A 64 -7.69 2.23 12.97
CA VAL A 64 -8.30 1.03 13.55
C VAL A 64 -8.13 1.03 15.07
N ALA A 65 -6.92 1.35 15.53
CA ALA A 65 -6.55 1.52 16.93
C ALA A 65 -5.30 2.41 17.03
N PHE A 66 -4.78 2.61 18.24
CA PHE A 66 -3.53 3.35 18.43
C PHE A 66 -2.38 2.70 17.64
N GLY A 67 -1.78 3.45 16.73
CA GLY A 67 -0.71 2.96 15.85
C GLY A 67 -1.17 1.96 14.77
N LEU A 68 -2.46 1.62 14.68
CA LEU A 68 -2.98 0.68 13.68
C LEU A 68 -3.85 1.40 12.66
N VAL A 69 -3.59 1.14 11.38
CA VAL A 69 -4.23 1.81 10.26
C VAL A 69 -4.65 0.81 9.17
N SER A 70 -5.80 1.07 8.58
CA SER A 70 -6.18 0.52 7.28
C SER A 70 -6.03 1.60 6.21
N ILE A 71 -5.49 1.21 5.07
CA ILE A 71 -5.23 2.12 3.95
C ILE A 71 -6.17 1.72 2.81
N ARG A 72 -7.03 2.64 2.37
CA ARG A 72 -8.00 2.40 1.30
C ARG A 72 -7.76 3.35 0.14
N GLY A 73 -7.83 2.85 -1.10
CA GLY A 73 -7.78 3.71 -2.29
C GLY A 73 -9.08 4.48 -2.39
N ARG A 74 -9.03 5.81 -2.40
CA ARG A 74 -10.23 6.66 -2.49
C ARG A 74 -11.01 6.38 -3.76
N GLU A 75 -10.32 6.29 -4.89
CA GLU A 75 -10.97 6.01 -6.17
C GLU A 75 -11.47 4.57 -6.27
N SER A 76 -10.62 3.60 -5.94
CA SER A 76 -10.92 2.19 -6.16
C SER A 76 -11.83 1.58 -5.10
N GLN A 77 -11.99 2.24 -3.95
CA GLN A 77 -12.70 1.75 -2.76
C GLN A 77 -12.19 0.37 -2.29
N ARG A 78 -10.91 0.10 -2.53
CA ARG A 78 -10.23 -1.14 -2.15
C ARG A 78 -9.21 -0.89 -1.05
N TYR A 79 -9.16 -1.82 -0.10
CA TYR A 79 -8.18 -1.82 0.97
C TYR A 79 -6.88 -2.43 0.47
N LEU A 80 -5.76 -1.77 0.79
CA LEU A 80 -4.45 -2.38 0.71
C LEU A 80 -4.38 -3.50 1.77
N CYS A 81 -3.92 -4.67 1.36
CA CYS A 81 -3.80 -5.83 2.23
C CYS A 81 -2.53 -6.61 1.89
N MET A 82 -2.08 -7.47 2.80
CA MET A 82 -0.92 -8.34 2.60
C MET A 82 -1.28 -9.79 2.95
N ASP A 83 -1.11 -10.70 1.99
CA ASP A 83 -1.41 -12.12 2.19
C ASP A 83 -0.32 -12.85 2.97
N ARG A 84 -0.60 -14.11 3.35
CA ARG A 84 0.35 -14.99 4.07
C ARG A 84 1.65 -15.29 3.33
N GLU A 85 1.68 -15.10 2.00
CA GLU A 85 2.91 -15.21 1.19
C GLU A 85 3.68 -13.88 1.11
N GLY A 86 3.19 -12.85 1.80
CA GLY A 86 3.74 -11.51 1.86
C GLY A 86 3.44 -10.66 0.62
N ARG A 87 2.50 -11.06 -0.25
CA ARG A 87 2.15 -10.30 -1.45
C ARG A 87 1.14 -9.22 -1.09
N LEU A 88 1.37 -8.00 -1.60
CA LEU A 88 0.39 -6.94 -1.52
C LEU A 88 -0.74 -7.20 -2.52
N TYR A 89 -1.98 -7.01 -2.08
CA TYR A 89 -3.18 -7.11 -2.89
C TYR A 89 -4.22 -6.07 -2.46
N ALA A 90 -5.31 -5.97 -3.22
CA ALA A 90 -6.38 -5.01 -2.98
C ALA A 90 -7.72 -5.73 -2.72
N ALA A 91 -8.27 -5.61 -1.51
CA ALA A 91 -9.54 -6.24 -1.13
C ALA A 91 -10.72 -5.26 -1.23
N LEU A 92 -11.89 -5.76 -1.63
CA LEU A 92 -13.14 -5.02 -1.45
C LEU A 92 -13.61 -5.14 0.01
N GLN A 93 -14.52 -4.26 0.43
CA GLN A 93 -15.07 -4.22 1.78
C GLN A 93 -15.59 -5.58 2.28
N GLN A 94 -16.27 -6.35 1.42
CA GLN A 94 -16.80 -7.68 1.81
C GLN A 94 -15.71 -8.72 2.11
N ASN A 95 -14.47 -8.49 1.65
CA ASN A 95 -13.32 -9.36 1.87
C ASN A 95 -12.30 -8.70 2.81
N TYR A 96 -12.69 -7.65 3.54
CA TYR A 96 -11.84 -6.99 4.51
C TYR A 96 -11.50 -7.95 5.67
N SER A 97 -10.23 -7.97 6.07
CA SER A 97 -9.73 -8.84 7.13
C SER A 97 -8.54 -8.19 7.84
N MET A 98 -7.98 -8.89 8.84
CA MET A 98 -6.75 -8.47 9.51
C MET A 98 -5.54 -8.34 8.56
N GLU A 99 -5.59 -8.96 7.38
CA GLU A 99 -4.57 -8.77 6.33
C GLU A 99 -4.52 -7.33 5.80
N CYS A 100 -5.57 -6.54 6.05
CA CYS A 100 -5.72 -5.15 5.62
C CYS A 100 -5.44 -4.13 6.75
N VAL A 101 -4.85 -4.57 7.86
CA VAL A 101 -4.47 -3.74 9.00
C VAL A 101 -2.95 -3.73 9.13
N PHE A 102 -2.39 -2.53 9.24
CA PHE A 102 -0.96 -2.29 9.36
C PHE A 102 -0.64 -1.49 10.60
N MET A 103 0.51 -1.78 11.21
CA MET A 103 1.10 -0.95 12.25
C MET A 103 1.89 0.18 11.60
N GLU A 104 1.56 1.42 11.93
CA GLU A 104 2.25 2.63 11.52
C GLU A 104 3.31 3.03 12.55
N GLU A 105 4.56 3.11 12.10
CA GLU A 105 5.69 3.54 12.93
C GLU A 105 6.40 4.71 12.27
N MET A 106 6.54 5.83 12.97
CA MET A 106 7.31 6.98 12.47
C MET A 106 8.80 6.77 12.75
N LEU A 107 9.64 6.92 11.71
CA LEU A 107 11.09 6.90 11.83
C LEU A 107 11.66 8.30 12.09
N GLU A 108 12.87 8.35 12.63
CA GLU A 108 13.62 9.58 12.94
C GLU A 108 13.82 10.50 11.72
N ASN A 109 13.78 9.95 10.50
CA ASN A 109 13.90 10.70 9.25
C ASN A 109 12.54 11.14 8.68
N TYR A 110 11.47 11.11 9.47
CA TYR A 110 10.10 11.48 9.11
C TYR A 110 9.42 10.57 8.07
N TYR A 111 9.99 9.40 7.76
CA TYR A 111 9.31 8.36 6.99
C TYR A 111 8.53 7.46 7.93
N ASN A 112 7.36 6.99 7.48
CA ASN A 112 6.59 5.98 8.20
C ASN A 112 6.88 4.57 7.67
N LEU A 113 6.95 3.59 8.56
CA LEU A 113 6.88 2.18 8.23
C LEU A 113 5.45 1.69 8.42
N TYR A 114 5.04 0.76 7.56
CA TYR A 114 3.76 0.07 7.66
C TYR A 114 4.01 -1.42 7.64
N SER A 115 3.90 -2.08 8.78
CA SER A 115 4.11 -3.53 8.90
C SER A 115 2.78 -4.27 9.02
N SER A 116 2.69 -5.46 8.44
CA SER A 116 1.51 -6.31 8.56
C SER A 116 1.24 -6.65 10.02
N CYS A 117 0.00 -6.49 10.49
CA CYS A 117 -0.42 -7.00 11.79
C CYS A 117 -0.71 -8.51 11.77
N ALA A 118 -1.05 -9.06 10.60
CA ALA A 118 -1.39 -10.47 10.44
C ALA A 118 -0.15 -11.37 10.31
N TYR A 119 0.95 -10.85 9.75
CA TYR A 119 2.12 -11.65 9.38
C TYR A 119 3.45 -10.97 9.71
N GLY A 120 4.49 -11.81 9.78
CA GLY A 120 5.80 -11.41 10.28
C GLY A 120 5.94 -11.68 11.78
N THR A 121 7.06 -11.25 12.34
CA THR A 121 7.32 -11.35 13.79
C THR A 121 7.89 -10.02 14.29
N PRO A 122 7.88 -9.73 15.60
CA PRO A 122 8.49 -8.50 16.12
C PRO A 122 9.97 -8.33 15.71
N LYS A 123 10.71 -9.43 15.56
CA LYS A 123 12.11 -9.41 15.10
C LYS A 123 12.26 -9.32 13.57
N LYS A 124 11.23 -9.71 12.83
CA LYS A 124 11.20 -9.75 11.36
C LYS A 124 9.82 -9.30 10.87
N PRO A 125 9.46 -8.02 11.07
CA PRO A 125 8.19 -7.47 10.60
C PRO A 125 8.15 -7.44 9.07
N TRP A 126 6.95 -7.60 8.51
CA TRP A 126 6.75 -7.60 7.06
C TRP A 126 6.20 -6.25 6.62
N TYR A 127 7.00 -5.49 5.88
CA TYR A 127 6.65 -4.12 5.52
C TYR A 127 6.03 -4.00 4.13
N ILE A 128 5.11 -3.05 3.99
CA ILE A 128 4.73 -2.51 2.68
C ILE A 128 5.97 -1.89 2.05
N SER A 129 6.35 -2.36 0.87
CA SER A 129 7.50 -1.81 0.13
C SER A 129 7.38 -2.01 -1.37
N LEU A 130 7.93 -1.06 -2.13
CA LEU A 130 7.97 -1.09 -3.59
C LEU A 130 9.41 -1.21 -4.09
N ARG A 131 9.57 -1.73 -5.30
CA ARG A 131 10.84 -1.69 -6.05
C ARG A 131 10.98 -0.34 -6.75
N LYS A 132 12.19 0.00 -7.20
CA LYS A 132 12.43 1.18 -8.08
C LYS A 132 11.61 1.13 -9.38
N THR A 133 11.21 -0.08 -9.79
CA THR A 133 10.33 -0.33 -10.95
C THR A 133 8.85 -0.09 -10.65
N GLY A 134 8.47 0.26 -9.42
CA GLY A 134 7.08 0.41 -8.98
C GLY A 134 6.41 -0.92 -8.58
N ARG A 135 6.97 -2.08 -8.91
CA ARG A 135 6.38 -3.36 -8.51
C ARG A 135 6.43 -3.57 -6.99
N PRO A 136 5.37 -4.09 -6.35
CA PRO A 136 5.40 -4.50 -4.96
C PRO A 136 6.53 -5.51 -4.67
N ARG A 137 7.13 -5.39 -3.48
CA ARG A 137 7.99 -6.43 -2.93
C ARG A 137 7.14 -7.35 -2.04
N LYS A 138 7.60 -8.60 -1.89
CA LYS A 138 7.05 -9.49 -0.87
C LYS A 138 7.52 -9.02 0.50
N GLY A 139 6.61 -8.96 1.47
CA GLY A 139 6.88 -8.57 2.85
C GLY A 139 7.93 -9.44 3.55
N THR A 140 8.07 -10.70 3.13
CA THR A 140 9.11 -11.65 3.60
C THR A 140 10.55 -11.20 3.32
N ILE A 141 10.74 -10.26 2.39
CA ILE A 141 12.05 -9.80 1.94
C ILE A 141 12.43 -8.54 2.71
N ASN A 142 13.24 -8.71 3.77
CA ASN A 142 13.78 -7.60 4.54
C ASN A 142 14.90 -6.89 3.77
N PHE A 143 14.67 -5.63 3.40
CA PHE A 143 15.72 -4.69 2.99
C PHE A 143 15.62 -3.41 3.83
N PHE A 144 15.60 -3.55 5.14
CA PHE A 144 15.98 -2.48 6.04
C PHE A 144 17.30 -2.86 6.66
N SER A 145 18.38 -2.52 5.96
CA SER A 145 19.63 -2.17 6.63
C SER A 145 19.45 -0.69 7.03
N PHE A 146 19.56 -0.39 8.32
CA PHE A 146 19.61 0.98 8.81
C PHE A 146 20.80 1.72 8.20
#